data_AF-A0A3S4W4X4-F1
#
_entry.id   AF-A0A3S4W4X4-F1
#
_cell.length_a   1.000
_cell.length_b   1.000
_cell.length_c   1.000
_cell.angle_alpha   90.00
_cell.angle_beta   90.00
_cell.angle_gamma   90.00
#
_symmetry.space_group_name_H-M   'P 1'
#
loop_
_entity.id
_entity.type
_entity.pdbx_description
1 polymer ?
#
loop_
_entity_poly.entity_id
_entity_poly.type
_entity_poly.pdbx_seq_one_letter_code
_entity_poly.pdbx_strand_id
1 'polypeptide(L)'
;MKTKLLSLLAFGALVFGNAQTTLLSEGFADITTLTNWTKANQSAPVGVTGWFQGNATVFTAQAGATNSYIGANFNNTAGSGTISNWLITPQLLLQDGDVVKFLD
;
A
#
# COMPACT_ATOMS: atom_id res chain seq x y z
N MET A 1 28.67 -15.06 -63.04
CA MET A 1 28.53 -13.88 -62.15
C MET A 1 27.11 -13.35 -62.35
N LYS A 2 26.19 -13.23 -61.38
CA LYS A 2 26.28 -12.88 -59.97
C LYS A 2 25.03 -13.42 -59.24
N THR A 3 25.21 -14.27 -58.23
CA THR A 3 24.18 -14.59 -57.23
C THR A 3 24.09 -13.44 -56.24
N LYS A 4 22.89 -12.92 -55.97
CA LYS A 4 22.63 -12.06 -54.80
C LYS A 4 21.36 -12.56 -54.10
N LEU A 5 21.53 -13.50 -53.17
CA LEU A 5 20.56 -13.67 -52.09
C LEU A 5 20.70 -12.45 -51.18
N LEU A 6 19.65 -11.63 -51.09
CA LEU A 6 19.49 -10.70 -49.97
C LEU A 6 18.84 -11.48 -48.83
N SER A 7 19.63 -11.92 -47.87
CA SER A 7 19.15 -12.40 -46.59
C SER A 7 18.65 -11.20 -45.77
N LEU A 8 17.34 -11.15 -45.52
CA LEU A 8 16.73 -10.19 -44.62
C LEU A 8 16.90 -10.70 -43.17
N LEU A 9 17.88 -10.18 -42.43
CA LEU A 9 17.92 -10.36 -40.98
C LEU A 9 16.92 -9.37 -40.36
N ALA A 10 15.73 -9.86 -39.99
CA ALA A 10 14.86 -9.15 -39.07
C ALA A 10 15.41 -9.32 -37.65
N PHE A 11 16.13 -8.32 -37.15
CA PHE A 11 16.54 -8.25 -35.75
C PHE A 11 15.34 -7.73 -34.95
N GLY A 12 14.47 -8.65 -34.50
CA GLY A 12 13.39 -8.33 -33.59
C GLY A 12 13.97 -7.87 -32.26
N ALA A 13 13.83 -6.58 -31.94
CA ALA A 13 14.17 -6.08 -30.61
C ALA A 13 13.25 -6.74 -29.58
N LEU A 14 13.80 -7.66 -28.78
CA LEU A 14 13.12 -8.16 -27.59
C LEU A 14 13.04 -7.00 -26.60
N VAL A 15 11.89 -6.36 -26.53
CA VAL A 15 11.58 -5.40 -25.47
C VAL A 15 11.32 -6.21 -24.21
N PHE A 16 12.32 -6.28 -23.33
CA PHE A 16 12.13 -6.78 -21.98
C PHE A 16 11.41 -5.68 -21.18
N GLY A 17 10.08 -5.74 -21.12
CA GLY A 17 9.32 -4.98 -20.15
C GLY A 17 9.62 -5.54 -18.76
N ASN A 18 10.18 -4.74 -17.86
CA ASN A 18 10.23 -5.10 -16.45
C ASN A 18 8.80 -5.09 -15.91
N ALA A 19 8.15 -6.25 -15.89
CA ALA A 19 6.87 -6.39 -15.21
C ALA A 19 7.12 -6.29 -13.70
N GLN A 20 6.83 -5.13 -13.13
CA GLN A 20 6.84 -4.96 -11.68
C GLN A 20 5.62 -5.69 -11.10
N THR A 21 5.85 -6.66 -10.23
CA THR A 21 4.78 -7.37 -9.52
C THR A 21 4.33 -6.54 -8.33
N THR A 22 3.03 -6.26 -8.22
CA THR A 22 2.45 -5.65 -7.02
C THR A 22 2.29 -6.72 -5.94
N LEU A 23 3.11 -6.64 -4.88
CA LEU A 23 3.02 -7.56 -3.74
C LEU A 23 1.84 -7.26 -2.82
N LEU A 24 1.52 -5.96 -2.65
CA LEU A 24 0.42 -5.47 -1.84
C LEU A 24 -0.06 -4.15 -2.44
N SER A 25 -1.38 -4.02 -2.59
CA SER A 25 -2.04 -2.75 -2.90
C SER A 25 -3.27 -2.67 -2.03
N GLU A 26 -3.37 -1.59 -1.24
CA GLU A 26 -4.45 -1.40 -0.30
C GLU A 26 -4.98 0.04 -0.40
N GLY A 27 -6.27 0.15 -0.70
CA GLY A 27 -6.99 1.43 -0.81
C GLY A 27 -7.89 1.72 0.39
N PHE A 28 -7.93 0.83 1.38
CA PHE A 28 -8.70 0.92 2.61
C PHE A 28 -10.20 1.15 2.38
N ALA A 29 -10.75 0.56 1.31
CA ALA A 29 -12.17 0.65 0.99
C ALA A 29 -13.06 0.11 2.11
N ASP A 30 -12.63 -0.97 2.75
CA ASP A 30 -13.24 -1.53 3.96
C ASP A 30 -12.17 -2.15 4.86
N ILE A 31 -11.89 -1.49 5.99
CA ILE A 31 -10.84 -1.92 6.91
C ILE A 31 -11.19 -3.16 7.72
N THR A 32 -12.45 -3.61 7.69
CA THR A 32 -12.88 -4.85 8.35
C THR A 32 -12.37 -6.09 7.62
N THR A 33 -12.01 -5.95 6.34
CA THR A 33 -11.44 -7.02 5.52
C THR A 33 -9.95 -7.26 5.77
N LEU A 34 -9.26 -6.31 6.44
CA LEU A 34 -7.84 -6.37 6.81
C LEU A 34 -7.61 -7.32 7.99
N THR A 35 -7.94 -8.60 7.80
CA THR A 35 -7.92 -9.65 8.82
C THR A 35 -6.50 -10.20 9.06
N ASN A 36 -5.61 -10.07 8.08
CA ASN A 36 -4.20 -10.48 8.13
C ASN A 36 -3.23 -9.33 8.45
N TRP A 37 -3.75 -8.13 8.67
CA TRP A 37 -2.98 -6.98 9.16
C TRP A 37 -2.99 -6.97 10.69
N THR A 38 -1.88 -6.54 11.30
CA THR A 38 -1.85 -6.29 12.75
C THR A 38 -2.21 -4.83 13.03
N LYS A 39 -3.21 -4.63 13.87
CA LYS A 39 -3.67 -3.33 14.37
C LYS A 39 -3.42 -3.28 15.88
N ALA A 40 -2.39 -2.56 16.33
CA ALA A 40 -1.94 -2.60 17.72
C ALA A 40 -1.80 -1.20 18.32
N ASN A 41 -2.69 -0.84 19.24
CA ASN A 41 -2.57 0.37 20.03
C ASN A 41 -1.75 0.10 21.28
N GLN A 42 -0.49 0.54 21.25
CA GLN A 42 0.50 0.46 22.33
C GLN A 42 0.69 1.82 23.04
N SER A 43 -0.28 2.74 22.91
CA SER A 43 -0.22 4.05 23.55
C SER A 43 -0.26 3.94 25.07
N ALA A 44 0.30 4.93 25.77
CA ALA A 44 0.33 4.96 27.22
C ALA A 44 -0.10 6.33 27.76
N PRO A 45 -1.25 6.42 28.48
CA PRO A 45 -2.26 5.37 28.64
C PRO A 45 -2.95 5.03 27.30
N VAL A 46 -3.58 3.86 27.24
CA VAL A 46 -4.40 3.45 26.08
C VAL A 46 -5.67 4.30 26.03
N GLY A 47 -5.97 4.84 24.86
CA GLY A 47 -7.18 5.64 24.60
C GLY A 47 -8.40 4.81 24.22
N VAL A 48 -9.45 5.49 23.77
CA VAL A 48 -10.76 4.89 23.46
C VAL A 48 -10.89 4.39 22.02
N THR A 49 -9.92 4.71 21.15
CA THR A 49 -9.92 4.28 19.74
C THR A 49 -8.68 3.45 19.40
N GLY A 50 -8.76 2.71 18.29
CA GLY A 50 -7.63 2.09 17.59
C GLY A 50 -7.52 2.65 16.16
N TRP A 51 -7.13 1.80 15.20
CA TRP A 51 -7.33 2.11 13.78
C TRP A 51 -8.81 2.02 13.40
N PHE A 52 -9.32 2.98 12.66
CA PHE A 52 -10.74 3.09 12.28
C PHE A 52 -10.92 3.45 10.81
N GLN A 53 -12.10 3.15 10.25
CA GLN A 53 -12.48 3.51 8.87
C GLN A 53 -12.51 5.03 8.72
N GLY A 54 -12.08 5.54 7.57
CA GLY A 54 -12.08 6.97 7.28
C GLY A 54 -13.40 7.67 7.59
N ASN A 55 -13.30 8.92 8.03
CA ASN A 55 -14.43 9.80 8.31
C ASN A 55 -14.47 10.96 7.30
N ALA A 56 -15.32 10.82 6.29
CA ALA A 56 -15.50 11.80 5.21
C ALA A 56 -15.99 13.17 5.69
N THR A 57 -16.49 13.31 6.93
CA THR A 57 -16.86 14.63 7.49
C THR A 57 -15.64 15.45 7.92
N VAL A 58 -14.47 14.82 8.05
CA VAL A 58 -13.20 15.50 8.37
C VAL A 58 -12.42 15.78 7.08
N PHE A 59 -12.20 14.75 6.25
CA PHE A 59 -11.62 14.89 4.91
C PHE A 59 -11.97 13.68 4.04
N THR A 60 -11.93 13.86 2.72
CA THR A 60 -12.18 12.80 1.75
C THR A 60 -10.91 12.00 1.45
N ALA A 61 -11.07 10.72 1.11
CA ALA A 61 -9.99 9.87 0.62
C ALA A 61 -9.30 10.43 -0.64
N GLN A 62 -8.04 10.04 -0.85
CA GLN A 62 -7.26 10.39 -2.06
C GLN A 62 -7.81 9.71 -3.33
N ALA A 63 -8.39 8.51 -3.20
CA ALA A 63 -9.05 7.77 -4.26
C ALA A 63 -10.13 6.84 -3.67
N GLY A 64 -11.00 6.30 -4.54
CA GLY A 64 -12.08 5.39 -4.13
C GLY A 64 -13.30 6.09 -3.54
N ALA A 65 -14.02 5.42 -2.62
CA ALA A 65 -15.14 6.03 -1.91
C ALA A 65 -14.64 7.13 -0.96
N THR A 66 -15.50 8.07 -0.57
CA THR A 66 -15.07 9.25 0.22
C THR A 66 -14.44 8.91 1.57
N ASN A 67 -14.71 7.73 2.12
CA ASN A 67 -14.14 7.21 3.36
C ASN A 67 -13.05 6.13 3.16
N SER A 68 -12.59 5.89 1.92
CA SER A 68 -11.56 4.87 1.57
C SER A 68 -10.16 5.29 2.02
N TYR A 69 -9.98 5.41 3.33
CA TYR A 69 -8.71 5.59 4.00
C TYR A 69 -8.82 4.99 5.40
N ILE A 70 -7.69 4.67 6.03
CA ILE A 70 -7.64 4.20 7.41
C ILE A 70 -7.06 5.29 8.32
N GLY A 71 -7.68 5.48 9.48
CA GLY A 71 -7.36 6.57 10.40
C GLY A 71 -6.90 6.10 11.78
N ALA A 72 -6.00 6.88 12.36
CA ALA A 72 -5.60 6.88 13.77
C ALA A 72 -5.55 8.35 14.23
N ASN A 73 -5.85 8.64 15.50
CA ASN A 73 -5.88 10.02 15.98
C ASN A 73 -5.52 10.13 17.46
N PHE A 74 -5.60 11.35 18.01
CA PHE A 74 -5.23 11.63 19.41
C PHE A 74 -6.02 10.81 20.44
N ASN A 75 -7.21 10.30 20.09
CA ASN A 75 -8.00 9.42 20.96
C ASN A 75 -7.43 7.99 21.05
N ASN A 76 -6.29 7.69 20.41
CA ASN A 76 -5.54 6.46 20.66
C ASN A 76 -4.82 6.49 22.02
N THR A 77 -4.67 7.66 22.64
CA THR A 77 -4.23 7.80 24.04
C THR A 77 -5.30 8.50 24.89
N ALA A 78 -5.05 8.66 26.19
CA ALA A 78 -5.92 9.36 27.12
C ALA A 78 -5.14 10.39 27.95
N GLY A 79 -5.78 11.50 28.31
CA GLY A 79 -5.14 12.58 29.06
C GLY A 79 -3.89 13.11 28.35
N SER A 80 -2.81 13.30 29.11
CA SER A 80 -1.48 13.66 28.58
C SER A 80 -0.65 12.38 28.41
N GLY A 81 -0.92 11.63 27.34
CA GLY A 81 -0.24 10.38 27.03
C GLY A 81 0.60 10.40 25.75
N THR A 82 1.43 9.39 25.58
CA THR A 82 2.21 9.16 24.36
C THR A 82 1.44 8.24 23.42
N ILE A 83 1.20 8.70 22.20
CA ILE A 83 0.57 7.90 21.15
C ILE A 83 1.59 6.93 20.55
N SER A 84 1.22 5.65 20.51
CA SER A 84 1.97 4.58 19.86
C SER A 84 0.97 3.60 19.25
N ASN A 85 0.59 3.80 17.99
CA ASN A 85 -0.40 2.95 17.32
C ASN A 85 0.20 2.43 16.00
N TRP A 86 0.19 1.11 15.83
CA TRP A 86 0.90 0.40 14.76
C TRP A 86 -0.09 -0.27 13.82
N LEU A 87 0.08 -0.04 12.52
CA LEU A 87 -0.56 -0.78 11.46
C LEU A 87 0.53 -1.53 10.70
N ILE A 88 0.51 -2.85 10.79
CA ILE A 88 1.55 -3.71 10.24
C ILE A 88 0.93 -4.56 9.14
N THR A 89 1.56 -4.58 7.97
CA THR A 89 1.12 -5.39 6.83
C THR A 89 1.13 -6.87 7.18
N PRO A 90 0.45 -7.71 6.37
CA PRO A 90 0.73 -9.14 6.35
C PRO A 90 2.22 -9.39 6.02
N GLN A 91 2.68 -10.61 6.27
CA GLN A 91 4.02 -11.02 5.84
C GLN A 91 4.10 -10.97 4.31
N LEU A 92 5.07 -10.22 3.79
CA LEU A 92 5.39 -10.12 2.36
C LEU A 92 6.76 -10.74 2.11
N LEU A 93 6.91 -11.43 0.98
CA LEU A 93 8.22 -11.91 0.52
C LEU A 93 8.89 -10.79 -0.29
N LEU A 94 9.70 -9.98 0.40
CA LEU A 94 10.41 -8.86 -0.21
C LEU A 94 11.73 -9.33 -0.85
N GLN A 95 12.11 -8.68 -1.94
CA GLN A 95 13.37 -8.84 -2.66
C GLN A 95 14.08 -7.49 -2.79
N ASP A 96 15.40 -7.53 -3.02
CA ASP A 96 16.18 -6.32 -3.26
C ASP A 96 15.62 -5.53 -4.44
N GLY A 97 15.33 -4.25 -4.19
CA GLY A 97 14.72 -3.36 -5.18
C GLY A 97 13.21 -3.21 -5.07
N ASP A 98 12.54 -3.96 -4.20
CA ASP A 98 11.12 -3.71 -3.89
C ASP A 98 10.93 -2.31 -3.27
N VAL A 99 9.80 -1.68 -3.63
CA VAL A 99 9.48 -0.32 -3.21
C VAL A 99 8.14 -0.30 -2.50
N VAL A 100 8.09 0.36 -1.34
CA VAL A 100 6.86 0.71 -0.64
C VAL A 100 6.49 2.15 -0.99
N LYS A 101 5.22 2.37 -1.35
CA LYS A 101 4.69 3.69 -1.69
C LYS A 101 3.35 3.91 -1.02
N PHE A 102 3.02 5.18 -0.80
CA PHE A 102 1.76 5.61 -0.21
C PHE A 102 1.25 6.81 -1.02
N LEU A 103 -0.07 6.88 -1.22
CA LEU A 103 -0.74 8.01 -1.91
C LEU A 103 -0.35 8.18 -3.39
N ASP A 104 -0.04 7.06 -4.06
CA ASP A 104 0.21 7.01 -5.52
C ASP A 104 -1.09 7.07 -6.35
#